data_AF-A0A963SGK5-F1
#
_entry.id   AF-A0A963SGK5-F1
#
_cell.length_a   1.000
_cell.length_b   1.000
_cell.length_c   1.000
_cell.angle_alpha   90.00
_cell.angle_beta   90.00
_cell.angle_gamma   90.00
#
_symmetry.space_group_name_H-M   'P 1'
#
loop_
_entity.id
_entity.type
_entity.pdbx_description
1 polymer ?
#
loop_
_entity_poly.entity_id
_entity_poly.type
_entity_poly.pdbx_seq_one_letter_code
_entity_poly.pdbx_strand_id
1 'polypeptide(L)' 'MLPVLITIDTEYSSGFYRSGEGRDRAGNFDRTIAFRSAACRSPRAEAGIFHQMEVFDRHGITGVFFVDPMPALVWGQ' A
#
# COMPACT_ATOMS: atom_id res chain seq x y z
N MET A 1 -6.32 18.56 -24.70
CA MET A 1 -5.66 17.73 -23.68
C MET A 1 -6.55 16.53 -23.41
N LEU A 2 -6.01 15.31 -23.38
CA LEU A 2 -6.80 14.12 -23.08
C LEU A 2 -6.91 13.95 -21.56
N PRO A 3 -8.07 13.52 -21.02
CA PRO A 3 -8.18 13.20 -19.60
C PRO A 3 -7.27 12.01 -19.28
N VAL A 4 -6.47 12.15 -18.22
CA VAL A 4 -5.63 11.07 -17.68
C VAL A 4 -6.20 10.65 -16.34
N LEU A 5 -6.38 9.34 -16.15
CA LEU A 5 -6.76 8.74 -14.88
C LEU A 5 -5.59 7.90 -14.39
N ILE A 6 -5.17 8.14 -13.14
CA ILE A 6 -4.17 7.32 -12.47
C ILE A 6 -4.87 6.50 -11.39
N THR A 7 -4.81 5.17 -11.53
CA THR A 7 -5.36 4.22 -10.56
C THR A 7 -4.24 3.41 -9.93
N ILE A 8 -4.39 3.11 -8.65
CA ILE A 8 -3.43 2.35 -7.85
C ILE A 8 -4.19 1.24 -7.17
N ASP A 9 -3.84 0.01 -7.51
CA ASP A 9 -4.32 -1.16 -6.80
C ASP A 9 -3.44 -1.36 -5.58
N THR A 10 -4.03 -1.18 -4.39
CA THR A 10 -3.34 -1.52 -3.14
C THR A 10 -3.57 -3.00 -2.89
N GLU A 11 -2.50 -3.77 -2.70
CA GLU A 11 -2.60 -5.21 -2.52
C GLU A 11 -1.95 -5.71 -1.22
N TYR A 12 -2.67 -6.59 -0.51
CA TYR A 12 -2.11 -7.40 0.56
C TYR A 12 -1.46 -8.65 -0.04
N SER A 13 -0.37 -9.12 0.57
CA SER A 13 0.31 -10.32 0.08
C SER A 13 -0.30 -11.56 0.70
N SER A 14 -1.03 -12.32 -0.12
CA SER A 14 -1.45 -13.68 0.23
C SER A 14 -0.24 -14.60 0.45
N GLY A 15 0.90 -14.32 -0.19
CA GLY A 15 2.18 -15.00 0.03
C GLY A 15 2.69 -14.79 1.46
N PHE A 16 2.74 -13.54 1.94
CA PHE A 16 3.15 -13.25 3.32
C PHE A 16 2.16 -13.77 4.35
N TYR A 17 0.87 -13.80 4.03
CA TYR A 17 -0.12 -14.45 4.89
C TYR A 17 0.12 -15.96 5.02
N ARG A 18 0.43 -16.63 3.89
CA ARG A 18 0.72 -18.07 3.84
C ARG A 18 2.05 -18.43 4.50
N SER A 19 3.10 -17.61 4.33
CA SER A 19 4.42 -17.84 4.96
C SER A 19 4.44 -17.53 6.46
N GLY A 20 3.45 -16.79 6.96
CA GLY A 20 3.36 -16.35 8.34
C GLY A 20 4.03 -14.99 8.62
N GLU A 21 4.83 -14.46 7.70
CA GLU A 21 5.54 -13.18 7.85
C GLU A 21 4.61 -11.95 7.83
N GLY A 22 3.41 -12.10 7.29
CA GLY A 22 2.33 -11.10 7.29
C GLY A 22 1.00 -11.77 7.65
N ARG A 23 1.01 -12.60 8.70
CA ARG A 23 -0.17 -13.36 9.14
C ARG A 23 -1.29 -12.45 9.67
N ASP A 24 -0.92 -11.38 10.37
CA ASP A 24 -1.84 -10.36 10.82
C ASP A 24 -1.99 -9.24 9.77
N ARG A 25 -3.15 -8.57 9.80
CA ARG A 25 -3.47 -7.50 8.85
C ARG A 25 -2.46 -6.35 8.90
N ALA A 26 -2.07 -5.92 10.10
CA ALA A 26 -1.20 -4.75 10.24
C ALA A 26 0.21 -5.04 9.71
N GLY A 27 0.78 -6.19 10.07
CA GLY A 27 2.10 -6.62 9.60
C GLY A 27 2.17 -6.85 8.09
N ASN A 28 1.08 -7.29 7.47
CA ASN A 28 0.99 -7.41 6.01
C ASN A 28 0.86 -6.03 5.35
N PHE A 29 -0.03 -5.16 5.85
CA PHE A 29 -0.19 -3.77 5.38
C PHE A 29 1.13 -2.99 5.42
N ASP A 30 1.88 -3.10 6.52
CA ASP A 30 3.15 -2.40 6.68
C ASP A 30 4.20 -2.87 5.67
N ARG A 31 4.20 -4.15 5.28
CA ARG A 31 5.14 -4.70 4.31
C ARG A 31 4.74 -4.45 2.86
N THR A 32 3.44 -4.43 2.54
CA THR A 32 2.97 -4.46 1.15
C THR A 32 2.39 -3.13 0.66
N ILE A 33 1.68 -2.40 1.53
CA ILE A 33 0.96 -1.18 1.13
C ILE A 33 1.69 0.06 1.64
N ALA A 34 2.00 0.12 2.93
CA ALA A 34 2.72 1.26 3.49
C ALA A 34 4.24 1.19 3.25
N PHE A 35 4.75 -0.02 2.99
CA PHE A 35 6.18 -0.30 2.78
C PHE A 35 7.05 0.37 3.86
N ARG A 36 6.70 0.11 5.13
CA ARG A 36 7.48 0.52 6.30
C ARG A 36 8.45 -0.60 6.61
N SER A 37 9.72 -0.39 6.31
CA SER A 37 10.76 -1.36 6.63
C SER A 37 11.90 -0.64 7.32
N ALA A 38 12.44 -1.24 8.39
CA ALA A 38 13.68 -0.78 9.01
C ALA A 38 14.88 -0.86 8.03
N ALA A 39 14.76 -1.61 6.93
CA ALA A 39 15.76 -1.68 5.87
C ALA A 39 15.60 -0.58 4.80
N CYS A 40 14.54 0.24 4.85
CA CYS A 40 14.41 1.39 3.98
C CYS A 40 15.53 2.39 4.31
N ARG A 41 16.50 2.51 3.41
CA ARG A 41 17.62 3.47 3.52
C ARG A 41 17.21 4.93 3.28
N SER A 42 15.93 5.18 3.02
CA SER A 42 15.38 6.52 2.82
C SER A 42 15.14 7.20 4.18
N PRO A 43 15.51 8.49 4.35
CA PRO A 43 15.20 9.26 5.56
C PRO A 43 13.69 9.37 5.84
N ARG A 44 12.86 9.27 4.78
CA ARG A 44 11.42 8.96 4.90
C ARG A 44 11.30 7.45 4.98
N ALA A 45 11.03 6.92 6.18
CA ALA A 45 11.03 5.49 6.51
C ALA A 45 9.98 4.64 5.76
N GLU A 46 9.19 5.23 4.86
CA GLU A 46 8.09 4.60 4.14
C GLU A 46 8.19 4.94 2.65
N ALA A 47 8.08 3.93 1.76
CA ALA A 47 8.07 4.12 0.31
C ALA A 47 6.76 3.65 -0.35
N GLY A 48 5.73 3.38 0.45
CA GLY A 48 4.45 2.87 -0.01
C GLY A 48 3.42 3.95 -0.31
N ILE A 49 2.15 3.65 -0.04
CA ILE A 49 1.00 4.50 -0.40
C ILE A 49 1.12 5.95 0.07
N PHE A 50 1.62 6.18 1.30
CA PHE A 50 1.75 7.52 1.86
C PHE A 50 2.77 8.37 1.08
N HIS A 51 3.87 7.77 0.61
CA HIS A 51 4.83 8.46 -0.25
C HIS A 51 4.20 8.81 -1.60
N GLN A 52 3.42 7.89 -2.19
CA GLN A 52 2.73 8.14 -3.46
C GLN A 52 1.74 9.31 -3.33
N MET A 53 0.95 9.33 -2.26
CA MET A 53 0.01 10.43 -1.96
C MET A 53 0.74 11.77 -1.81
N GLU A 54 1.84 11.84 -1.07
CA GLU A 54 2.64 13.08 -0.95
C GLU A 54 3.20 13.57 -2.28
N VAL A 55 3.61 12.66 -3.16
CA VAL A 55 4.09 13.01 -4.50
C VAL A 55 2.94 13.56 -5.35
N PHE A 56 1.76 12.94 -5.29
CA PHE A 56 0.59 13.38 -6.03
C PHE A 56 0.14 14.77 -5.58
N ASP A 57 0.04 14.99 -4.27
CA ASP A 57 -0.32 16.29 -3.69
C ASP A 57 0.66 17.39 -4.12
N ARG A 58 1.98 17.09 -4.11
CA ARG A 58 3.01 18.05 -4.56
C ARG A 58 2.84 18.49 -6.00
N HIS A 59 2.29 17.63 -6.86
CA HIS A 59 2.11 17.89 -8.28
C HIS A 59 0.67 18.25 -8.66
N GLY A 60 -0.25 18.39 -7.69
CA GLY A 60 -1.66 18.67 -7.95
C GLY A 60 -2.37 17.56 -8.72
N ILE A 61 -1.91 16.31 -8.56
CA ILE A 61 -2.43 15.13 -9.25
C ILE A 61 -3.48 14.46 -8.36
N THR A 62 -4.64 14.15 -8.93
CA THR A 62 -5.65 13.30 -8.27
C THR A 62 -5.47 11.86 -8.73
N GLY A 63 -5.38 10.92 -7.79
CA GLY A 63 -5.33 9.48 -8.05
C GLY A 63 -6.49 8.73 -7.39
N VAL A 64 -6.82 7.56 -7.90
CA VAL A 64 -7.80 6.64 -7.32
C VAL A 64 -7.07 5.44 -6.73
N PHE A 65 -7.26 5.19 -5.44
CA PHE A 65 -6.67 4.05 -4.74
C PHE A 65 -7.74 2.99 -4.46
N PHE A 66 -7.61 1.82 -5.07
CA PHE A 66 -8.48 0.69 -4.79
C PHE A 66 -8.02 -0.04 -3.54
N VAL A 67 -8.96 -0.32 -2.64
CA VAL A 67 -8.71 -1.06 -1.40
C VAL A 67 -8.87 -2.55 -1.66
N ASP A 68 -7.82 -3.32 -1.38
CA ASP A 68 -7.83 -4.78 -1.46
C ASP A 68 -9.02 -5.41 -0.70
N PRO A 69 -9.70 -6.43 -1.23
CA PRO A 69 -10.77 -7.14 -0.54
C PRO A 69 -10.30 -8.19 0.49
N MET A 70 -9.04 -8.66 0.40
CA MET A 70 -8.42 -9.65 1.28
C MET A 70 -8.64 -9.37 2.76
N PRO A 71 -8.60 -8.11 3.26
CA PRO A 71 -8.91 -7.85 4.65
C PRO A 71 -10.27 -8.34 5.11
N ALA A 72 -11.30 -8.19 4.28
CA ALA A 72 -12.63 -8.71 4.58
C ALA A 72 -12.68 -10.24 4.44
N LEU A 73 -11.98 -10.80 3.45
CA LEU A 73 -12.00 -12.25 3.19
C LEU A 73 -11.22 -13.08 4.22
N VAL A 74 -10.15 -12.54 4.77
CA VAL A 74 -9.19 -13.26 5.61
C VAL A 74 -9.31 -12.88 7.09
N TRP A 75 -9.54 -11.59 7.37
CA TRP A 75 -9.64 -11.06 8.74
C TRP A 75 -11.00 -10.41 9.04
N GLY A 76 -11.98 -10.52 8.14
CA GLY A 76 -13.35 -10.08 8.39
C GLY A 76 -14.01 -10.92 9.48
N GLN A 77 -14.88 -10.28 10.26
CA GLN A 77 -15.74 -10.92 11.26
C GLN A 77 -17.12 -11.15 10.68
#